data_AF-A0AAT9GT42-F1
#
_entry.id   AF-A0AAT9GT42-F1
#
_cell.length_a   1.000
_cell.length_b   1.000
_cell.length_c   1.000
_cell.angle_alpha   90.00
_cell.angle_beta   90.00
_cell.angle_gamma   90.00
#
_symmetry.space_group_name_H-M   'P 1'
#
loop_
_entity.id
_entity.type
_entity.pdbx_description
1 polymer ?
#
loop_
_entity_poly.entity_id
_entity_poly.type
_entity_poly.pdbx_seq_one_letter_code
_entity_poly.pdbx_strand_id
1 'polypeptide(L)' 'MESQKEIDLVELAFEVIEENVPIDCEDVIREIRRKFFKDVRDLGFEEALKKWSKSEDDVEVILS' A
#
# COMPACT_ATOMS: atom_id res chain seq x y z
N MET A 1 -14.40 12.22 7.51
CA MET A 1 -14.75 11.02 8.31
C MET A 1 -14.61 9.74 7.51
N GLU A 2 -14.85 9.73 6.18
CA GLU A 2 -14.57 8.56 5.32
C GLU A 2 -13.07 8.22 5.23
N SER A 3 -12.21 9.24 5.14
CA SER A 3 -10.76 9.08 5.00
C SER A 3 -10.03 8.33 6.12
N GLN A 4 -10.54 8.35 7.36
CA GLN A 4 -9.83 7.69 8.47
C GLN A 4 -9.99 6.17 8.42
N LYS A 5 -11.21 5.68 8.16
CA LYS A 5 -11.46 4.23 8.04
C LYS A 5 -10.66 3.61 6.90
N GLU A 6 -10.51 4.36 5.81
CA GLU A 6 -9.73 3.98 4.64
C GLU A 6 -8.23 3.89 4.96
N ILE A 7 -7.71 4.87 5.71
CA ILE A 7 -6.32 4.85 6.21
C ILE A 7 -6.10 3.65 7.14
N ASP A 8 -7.00 3.41 8.09
CA ASP A 8 -6.91 2.31 9.06
C ASP A 8 -6.86 0.95 8.34
N LEU A 9 -7.66 0.78 7.26
CA LEU A 9 -7.65 -0.44 6.44
C LEU A 9 -6.32 -0.66 5.73
N VAL A 10 -5.71 0.41 5.20
CA VAL A 10 -4.41 0.30 4.53
C VAL A 10 -3.29 0.02 5.54
N GLU A 11 -3.35 0.61 6.73
CA GLU A 11 -2.40 0.27 7.80
C GLU A 11 -2.49 -1.21 8.17
N LEU A 12 -3.70 -1.75 8.35
CA LEU A 12 -3.90 -3.18 8.60
C LEU A 12 -3.34 -4.04 7.46
N ALA A 13 -3.53 -3.63 6.20
CA ALA A 13 -2.97 -4.35 5.06
C ALA A 13 -1.43 -4.38 5.09
N PHE A 14 -0.78 -3.25 5.41
CA PHE A 14 0.68 -3.20 5.56
C PHE A 14 1.16 -4.06 6.72
N GLU A 15 0.46 -4.10 7.85
CA GLU A 15 0.79 -4.98 8.98
C GLU A 15 0.78 -6.45 8.56
N VAL A 16 -0.29 -6.89 7.88
CA VAL A 16 -0.38 -8.27 7.38
C VAL A 16 0.74 -8.58 6.39
N ILE A 17 1.10 -7.64 5.50
CA ILE A 17 2.20 -7.83 4.57
C ILE A 17 3.53 -7.95 5.35
N GLU A 18 3.82 -7.03 6.27
CA GLU A 18 5.04 -7.03 7.07
C GLU A 18 5.21 -8.34 7.87
N GLU A 19 4.13 -8.94 8.37
CA GLU A 19 4.16 -10.22 9.09
C GLU A 19 4.41 -11.45 8.20
N ASN A 20 4.13 -11.35 6.89
CA ASN A 20 4.16 -12.49 5.97
C ASN A 20 5.26 -12.41 4.90
N VAL A 21 5.98 -11.29 4.80
CA VAL A 21 7.15 -11.18 3.91
C VAL A 21 8.43 -11.70 4.58
N PRO A 22 9.39 -12.23 3.82
CA PRO A 22 10.69 -12.58 4.39
C PRO A 22 11.45 -11.32 4.85
N ILE A 23 12.38 -11.50 5.80
CA ILE A 23 13.09 -10.40 6.48
C ILE A 23 13.86 -9.49 5.51
N ASP A 24 14.38 -10.04 4.41
CA ASP A 24 15.09 -9.29 3.37
C ASP A 24 14.20 -8.30 2.60
N CYS A 25 12.87 -8.43 2.71
CA CYS A 25 11.88 -7.56 2.10
C CYS A 25 11.41 -6.43 3.03
N GLU A 26 11.75 -6.44 4.33
CA GLU A 26 11.24 -5.47 5.32
C GLU A 26 11.52 -4.01 4.92
N ASP A 27 12.74 -3.71 4.48
CA ASP A 27 13.14 -2.36 4.06
C ASP A 27 12.36 -1.90 2.81
N VAL A 28 12.08 -2.84 1.91
CA VAL A 28 11.29 -2.58 0.69
C VAL A 28 9.84 -2.26 1.05
N ILE A 29 9.22 -3.05 1.94
CA ILE A 29 7.84 -2.82 2.40
C ILE A 29 7.74 -1.49 3.15
N ARG A 30 8.69 -1.18 4.03
CA ARG A 30 8.74 0.12 4.73
C ARG A 30 8.87 1.30 3.77
N GLU A 31 9.66 1.16 2.71
CA GLU A 31 9.78 2.19 1.68
C GLU A 31 8.47 2.37 0.91
N ILE A 32 7.82 1.27 0.51
CA ILE A 32 6.51 1.29 -0.17
C ILE A 32 5.46 1.98 0.72
N ARG A 33 5.33 1.56 1.98
CA ARG A 33 4.41 2.14 2.96
C ARG A 33 4.60 3.65 3.09
N ARG A 34 5.85 4.08 3.27
CA ARG A 34 6.21 5.51 3.37
C ARG A 34 5.87 6.29 2.11
N LYS A 35 6.14 5.74 0.92
CA LYS A 35 5.80 6.39 -0.35
C LYS A 35 4.28 6.51 -0.52
N PHE A 36 3.53 5.46 -0.20
CA PHE A 36 2.07 5.49 -0.28
C PHE A 36 1.46 6.56 0.63
N PHE A 37 1.84 6.60 1.92
CA PHE A 37 1.31 7.61 2.83
C PHE A 37 1.76 9.03 2.51
N LYS A 38 2.93 9.20 1.91
CA LYS A 38 3.33 10.49 1.35
C LYS A 38 2.37 10.93 0.25
N ASP A 39 2.02 10.03 -0.67
CA ASP A 39 1.05 10.31 -1.73
C ASP A 39 -0.36 10.55 -1.18
N VAL A 40 -0.80 9.81 -0.16
CA VAL A 40 -2.09 10.06 0.53
C VAL A 40 -2.11 11.47 1.12
N ARG A 41 -1.03 11.93 1.74
CA ARG A 41 -0.92 13.28 2.28
C ARG A 41 -0.92 14.36 1.19
N ASP A 42 -0.20 14.10 0.09
CA ASP A 42 0.01 15.11 -0.96
C ASP A 42 -1.17 15.19 -1.95
N LEU A 43 -1.90 14.09 -2.17
CA LEU A 43 -2.95 13.95 -3.20
C LEU A 43 -4.35 13.66 -2.63
N GLY A 44 -4.44 13.20 -1.38
CA GLY A 44 -5.65 12.56 -0.85
C GLY A 44 -5.72 11.07 -1.16
N PHE A 45 -6.51 10.34 -0.38
CA PHE A 45 -6.55 8.87 -0.40
C PHE A 45 -6.95 8.29 -1.76
N GLU A 46 -8.04 8.80 -2.36
CA GLU A 46 -8.58 8.26 -3.61
C GLU A 46 -7.62 8.44 -4.79
N GLU A 47 -6.97 9.60 -4.90
CA GLU A 47 -6.00 9.88 -5.96
C GLU A 47 -4.68 9.13 -5.75
N ALA A 48 -4.25 8.95 -4.50
CA ALA A 48 -3.13 8.08 -4.17
C ALA A 48 -3.43 6.63 -4.60
N LEU A 49 -4.61 6.09 -4.28
CA LEU A 49 -5.00 4.75 -4.73
C LEU A 49 -5.02 4.64 -6.25
N LYS A 50 -5.60 5.60 -6.98
CA LYS A 50 -5.61 5.60 -8.46
C LYS A 50 -4.20 5.63 -9.05
N LYS A 51 -3.27 6.36 -8.44
CA LYS A 51 -1.88 6.41 -8.87
C LYS A 51 -1.21 5.04 -8.72
N TRP A 52 -1.44 4.37 -7.60
CA TRP A 52 -0.82 3.08 -7.27
C TRP A 52 -1.52 1.88 -7.90
N SER A 53 -2.80 1.98 -8.28
CA SER A 53 -3.52 0.94 -9.03
C SER A 53 -3.26 0.98 -10.54
N LYS A 54 -2.73 2.09 -11.05
CA LYS A 54 -2.38 2.28 -12.47
C LYS A 54 -0.92 2.00 -12.78
N SER A 55 -0.12 1.53 -11.83
CA SER A 55 1.24 1.08 -12.17
C SER A 55 1.13 -0.16 -13.05
N GLU A 56 1.51 0.00 -14.31
CA GLU A 56 1.44 -0.94 -15.44
C GLU A 56 2.36 -2.17 -15.29
N ASP A 57 2.26 -2.88 -14.17
CA ASP A 57 2.66 -4.28 -14.15
C ASP A 57 1.38 -5.09 -13.91
N ASP A 58 0.87 -5.68 -15.00
CA ASP A 58 -0.02 -6.83 -14.99
C ASP A 58 0.67 -7.96 -14.20
N VAL A 59 0.74 -7.83 -12.88
CA VAL A 59 1.07 -8.95 -12.01
C VAL A 59 -0.16 -9.84 -12.05
N GLU A 60 -0.15 -10.78 -13.00
CA GLU A 60 -1.11 -11.87 -13.08
C GLU A 60 -1.14 -12.53 -11.70
N VAL A 61 -2.16 -12.23 -10.90
CA VAL A 61 -2.34 -12.87 -9.60
C VAL A 61 -2.78 -14.30 -9.88
N ILE A 62 -1.80 -15.20 -10.04
CA ILE A 62 -2.05 -16.63 -10.15
C ILE A 62 -2.45 -17.12 -8.76
N LEU A 63 -3.75 -17.14 -8.48
CA LEU A 63 -4.31 -17.90 -7.37
C LEU A 63 -4.18 -19.39 -7.72
N SER A 64 -3.21 -20.07 -7.11
CA SER A 64 -3.12 -21.55 -7.12
C SER A 64 -3.86 -22.15 -5.93
#